data_AF-A0A1Z9YX20-F1
#
_entry.id   AF-A0A1Z9YX20-F1
#
_cell.length_a   1.000
_cell.length_b   1.000
_cell.length_c   1.000
_cell.angle_alpha   90.00
_cell.angle_beta   90.00
_cell.angle_gamma   90.00
#
_symmetry.space_group_name_H-M   'P 1'
#
loop_
_entity.id
_entity.type
_entity.pdbx_description
1 polymer ?
#
loop_
_entity_poly.entity_id
_entity_poly.type
_entity_poly.pdbx_seq_one_letter_code
_entity_poly.pdbx_strand_id
1 'polypeptide(L)'
;MMKKAFFTGIMVFNALMISNLSMAADLGEDMSILAKNYQAFNTAATTTDALQALAQMHTASLDAKQSTPMKLMDLPEDDPQIKAYQNAMDRLTTEIDEITDLVKAGKLEDAKQQGKVIEQMKSENHKLFK
;
A
#
# COMPACT_ATOMS: atom_id res chain seq x y z
N MET A 1 -21.45 -7.40 -63.53
CA MET A 1 -20.00 -7.29 -63.82
C MET A 1 -19.34 -6.44 -62.74
N MET A 2 -18.13 -6.83 -62.34
CA MET A 2 -17.31 -6.33 -61.23
C MET A 2 -17.06 -4.81 -61.29
N LYS A 3 -16.76 -4.13 -60.17
CA LYS A 3 -15.37 -3.87 -59.73
C LYS A 3 -15.30 -3.44 -58.25
N LYS A 4 -14.27 -3.93 -57.58
CA LYS A 4 -13.84 -3.68 -56.20
C LYS A 4 -13.21 -2.29 -56.06
N ALA A 5 -13.32 -1.67 -54.89
CA ALA A 5 -12.28 -0.77 -54.36
C ALA A 5 -12.35 -0.75 -52.81
N PHE A 6 -11.29 -1.27 -52.19
CA PHE A 6 -10.93 -1.09 -50.78
C PHE A 6 -10.42 0.34 -50.59
N PHE A 7 -10.83 1.05 -49.54
CA PHE A 7 -10.00 2.07 -48.90
C PHE A 7 -10.17 2.05 -47.38
N THR A 8 -9.06 1.68 -46.75
CA THR A 8 -8.75 1.60 -45.34
C THR A 8 -8.89 2.97 -44.66
N GLY A 9 -9.81 3.09 -43.71
CA GLY A 9 -9.87 4.23 -42.77
C GLY A 9 -9.46 3.77 -41.38
N ILE A 10 -8.16 3.80 -41.07
CA ILE A 10 -7.68 3.63 -39.69
C ILE A 10 -7.95 4.95 -38.97
N MET A 11 -9.06 5.00 -38.23
CA MET A 11 -9.31 6.06 -37.27
C MET A 11 -8.57 5.69 -35.98
N VAL A 12 -7.38 6.27 -35.80
CA VAL A 12 -6.58 6.10 -34.59
C VAL A 12 -7.32 6.73 -33.41
N PHE A 13 -7.87 5.88 -32.53
CA PHE A 13 -8.32 6.28 -31.20
C PHE A 13 -7.08 6.67 -30.40
N ASN A 14 -6.81 7.98 -30.27
CA ASN A 14 -5.93 8.47 -29.23
C ASN A 14 -6.71 8.41 -27.91
N ALA A 15 -6.66 7.26 -27.24
CA ALA A 15 -6.96 7.20 -25.81
C ALA A 15 -5.89 8.03 -25.10
N LEU A 16 -6.22 9.28 -24.79
CA LEU A 16 -5.52 10.08 -23.79
C LEU A 16 -5.56 9.29 -22.48
N MET A 17 -4.48 8.55 -22.21
CA MET A 17 -4.21 8.01 -20.89
C MET A 17 -3.98 9.23 -20.00
N ILE A 18 -5.04 9.64 -19.30
CA ILE A 18 -4.95 10.61 -18.22
C ILE A 18 -4.07 9.93 -17.18
N SER A 19 -2.79 10.30 -17.16
CA SER A 19 -1.89 9.98 -16.07
C SER A 19 -2.47 10.67 -14.84
N ASN A 20 -3.22 9.90 -14.04
CA ASN A 20 -3.64 10.30 -12.71
C ASN A 20 -2.37 10.45 -11.88
N LEU A 21 -1.74 11.62 -11.94
CA LEU A 21 -0.89 12.10 -10.86
C LEU A 21 -1.81 12.39 -9.69
N SER A 22 -2.31 11.31 -9.08
CA SER A 22 -2.84 11.36 -7.72
C SER A 22 -1.69 11.88 -6.88
N MET A 23 -1.81 13.10 -6.40
CA MET A 23 -0.95 13.60 -5.33
C MET A 23 -1.36 12.80 -4.09
N ALA A 24 -0.87 11.56 -4.03
CA ALA A 24 -0.85 10.78 -2.81
C ALA A 24 -0.17 11.64 -1.74
N ALA A 25 -0.54 11.42 -0.46
CA ALA A 25 0.28 11.92 0.62
C ALA A 25 1.74 11.57 0.34
N ASP A 26 2.68 12.46 0.71
CA ASP A 26 4.09 12.11 0.58
C ASP A 26 4.31 10.78 1.30
N LEU A 27 5.04 9.84 0.69
CA LEU A 27 5.32 8.53 1.30
C LEU A 27 5.85 8.70 2.74
N GLY A 28 6.55 9.81 3.02
CA GLY A 28 6.97 10.18 4.37
C GLY A 28 5.82 10.39 5.37
N GLU A 29 4.71 10.98 4.94
CA GLU A 29 3.48 11.16 5.73
C GLU A 29 2.82 9.81 6.03
N ASP A 30 2.62 8.95 5.04
CA ASP A 30 2.05 7.61 5.24
C ASP A 30 2.89 6.77 6.21
N MET A 31 4.21 6.80 6.05
CA MET A 31 5.12 6.11 6.96
C MET A 31 5.09 6.69 8.37
N SER A 32 4.85 8.00 8.52
CA SER A 32 4.66 8.65 9.81
C SER A 32 3.34 8.20 10.47
N ILE A 33 2.25 8.14 9.70
CA ILE A 33 0.94 7.64 10.15
C ILE A 33 1.05 6.18 10.60
N LEU A 34 1.71 5.32 9.81
CA LEU A 34 1.97 3.92 10.17
C LEU A 34 2.75 3.83 11.50
N ALA A 35 3.84 4.58 11.65
CA ALA A 35 4.66 4.52 12.86
C ALA A 35 3.90 5.01 14.11
N LYS A 36 3.17 6.12 13.99
CA LYS A 36 2.37 6.68 15.08
C LYS A 36 1.27 5.72 15.52
N ASN A 37 0.53 5.15 14.58
CA ASN A 37 -0.59 4.28 14.90
C ASN A 37 -0.14 2.89 15.32
N TYR A 38 1.00 2.39 14.86
CA TYR A 38 1.60 1.17 15.42
C TYR A 38 1.92 1.34 16.91
N GLN A 39 2.49 2.49 17.31
CA GLN A 39 2.69 2.80 18.72
C GLN A 39 1.34 2.88 19.47
N ALA A 40 0.35 3.58 18.91
CA ALA A 40 -0.98 3.71 19.51
C ALA A 40 -1.62 2.34 19.76
N PHE A 41 -1.60 1.46 18.75
CA PHE A 41 -2.07 0.07 18.83
C PHE A 41 -1.39 -0.71 19.97
N ASN A 42 -0.05 -0.66 20.05
CA ASN A 42 0.70 -1.37 21.09
C ASN A 42 0.37 -0.87 22.50
N THR A 43 0.06 0.41 22.65
CA THR A 43 -0.31 1.02 23.94
C THR A 43 -1.81 0.99 24.23
N ALA A 44 -2.64 0.54 23.29
CA ALA A 44 -4.09 0.56 23.44
C ALA A 44 -4.54 -0.31 24.62
N ALA A 45 -5.41 0.25 25.45
CA ALA A 45 -6.03 -0.45 26.59
C ALA A 45 -7.38 -1.09 26.22
N THR A 46 -7.99 -0.64 25.13
CA THR A 46 -9.31 -1.10 24.70
C THR A 46 -9.26 -1.61 23.26
N THR A 47 -10.20 -2.49 22.91
CA THR A 47 -10.39 -2.95 21.52
C THR A 47 -10.77 -1.80 20.60
N THR A 48 -11.55 -0.82 21.07
CA THR A 48 -11.92 0.37 20.30
C THR A 48 -10.69 1.19 19.89
N ASP A 49 -9.80 1.50 20.84
CA ASP A 49 -8.59 2.28 20.56
C ASP A 49 -7.65 1.52 19.60
N ALA A 50 -7.52 0.20 19.80
CA ALA A 50 -6.74 -0.66 18.93
C ALA A 50 -7.30 -0.70 17.50
N LEU A 51 -8.62 -0.84 17.34
CA LEU A 51 -9.28 -0.82 16.02
C LEU A 51 -9.12 0.53 15.32
N GLN A 52 -9.22 1.64 16.05
CA GLN A 52 -9.00 2.96 15.48
C GLN A 52 -7.57 3.11 14.95
N ALA A 53 -6.57 2.67 15.73
CA ALA A 53 -5.17 2.71 15.31
C ALA A 53 -4.93 1.82 14.07
N LEU A 54 -5.43 0.58 14.09
CA LEU A 54 -5.27 -0.36 12.97
C LEU A 54 -5.96 0.13 11.69
N ALA A 55 -7.12 0.78 11.79
CA ALA A 55 -7.80 1.39 10.64
C ALA A 55 -6.95 2.49 9.99
N GLN A 56 -6.27 3.32 10.79
CA GLN A 56 -5.35 4.34 10.25
C GLN A 56 -4.11 3.70 9.60
N MET A 57 -3.59 2.61 10.19
CA MET A 57 -2.47 1.87 9.59
C MET A 57 -2.87 1.24 8.25
N HIS A 58 -4.05 0.65 8.16
CA HIS A 58 -4.56 0.04 6.93
C HIS A 58 -4.71 1.08 5.80
N THR A 59 -5.31 2.24 6.08
CA THR A 59 -5.39 3.31 5.07
C THR A 59 -4.01 3.76 4.61
N ALA A 60 -3.10 4.02 5.55
CA ALA A 60 -1.74 4.47 5.22
C ALA A 60 -0.92 3.40 4.47
N SER A 61 -1.15 2.10 4.69
CA SER A 61 -0.47 1.04 3.92
C SER A 61 -0.97 0.96 2.48
N LEU A 62 -2.28 1.20 2.26
CA LEU A 62 -2.86 1.30 0.91
C LEU A 62 -2.37 2.54 0.16
N ASP A 63 -2.30 3.69 0.84
CA ASP A 63 -1.82 4.94 0.25
C ASP A 63 -0.32 4.86 -0.06
N ALA A 64 0.49 4.32 0.87
CA ALA A 64 1.91 4.09 0.65
C ALA A 64 2.16 3.20 -0.56
N LYS A 65 1.36 2.14 -0.77
CA LYS A 65 1.47 1.25 -1.94
C LYS A 65 1.39 2.00 -3.27
N GLN A 66 0.64 3.11 -3.35
CA GLN A 66 0.50 3.91 -4.56
C GLN A 66 1.68 4.86 -4.78
N SER A 67 2.49 5.09 -3.74
CA SER A 67 3.67 5.95 -3.81
C SER A 67 4.89 5.20 -4.35
N THR A 68 5.85 5.96 -4.89
CA THR A 68 7.15 5.42 -5.31
C THR A 68 8.23 5.90 -4.34
N PRO A 69 8.93 4.99 -3.63
CA PRO A 69 10.04 5.37 -2.78
C PRO A 69 11.14 6.09 -3.55
N MET A 70 11.79 7.09 -2.92
CA MET A 70 12.84 7.90 -3.54
C MET A 70 13.95 7.07 -4.20
N LYS A 71 14.33 5.95 -3.58
CA LYS A 71 15.33 5.00 -4.09
C LYS A 71 14.95 4.32 -5.41
N LEU A 72 13.66 4.30 -5.74
CA LEU A 72 13.09 3.63 -6.90
C LEU A 72 12.52 4.61 -7.94
N MET A 73 12.56 5.93 -7.70
CA MET A 73 11.92 6.93 -8.58
C MET A 73 12.47 6.96 -10.01
N ASP A 74 13.73 6.58 -10.20
CA ASP A 74 14.38 6.55 -11.52
C ASP A 74 14.16 5.23 -12.29
N LEU A 75 13.44 4.27 -11.69
CA LEU A 75 13.17 2.96 -12.30
C LEU A 75 11.88 2.99 -13.14
N PRO A 76 11.78 2.19 -14.20
CA PRO A 76 10.54 2.06 -14.96
C PRO A 76 9.44 1.39 -14.12
N GLU A 77 8.17 1.76 -14.34
CA GLU A 77 7.03 1.29 -13.53
C GLU A 77 6.90 -0.24 -13.45
N ASP A 78 7.33 -0.97 -14.48
CA ASP A 78 7.26 -2.42 -14.54
C ASP A 78 8.48 -3.13 -13.91
N ASP A 79 9.43 -2.35 -13.37
CA ASP A 79 10.64 -2.85 -12.74
C ASP A 79 10.30 -3.83 -11.59
N PRO A 80 11.01 -4.97 -11.50
CA PRO A 80 10.82 -5.93 -10.42
C PRO A 80 10.92 -5.33 -9.01
N GLN A 81 11.73 -4.27 -8.80
CA GLN A 81 11.90 -3.63 -7.49
C GLN A 81 10.68 -2.78 -7.10
N ILE A 82 10.02 -2.11 -8.06
CA ILE A 82 8.76 -1.40 -7.82
C ILE A 82 7.66 -2.40 -7.45
N LYS A 83 7.56 -3.51 -8.20
CA LYS A 83 6.62 -4.61 -7.86
C LYS A 83 6.93 -5.22 -6.50
N ALA A 84 8.21 -5.39 -6.15
CA ALA A 84 8.61 -5.90 -4.84
C ALA A 84 8.17 -4.95 -3.71
N TYR A 85 8.27 -3.64 -3.91
CA TYR A 85 7.76 -2.65 -2.96
C TYR A 85 6.23 -2.75 -2.79
N GLN A 86 5.48 -2.79 -3.88
CA GLN A 86 4.02 -2.92 -3.84
C GLN A 86 3.59 -4.20 -3.12
N ASN A 87 4.24 -5.32 -3.41
CA ASN A 87 4.01 -6.60 -2.71
C ASN A 87 4.35 -6.52 -1.22
N ALA A 88 5.37 -5.75 -0.83
CA ALA A 88 5.71 -5.54 0.56
C ALA A 88 4.62 -4.74 1.32
N MET A 89 4.01 -3.75 0.66
CA MET A 89 2.86 -3.02 1.22
C MET A 89 1.59 -3.87 1.27
N ASP A 90 1.38 -4.77 0.30
CA ASP A 90 0.28 -5.76 0.35
C ASP A 90 0.42 -6.71 1.53
N ARG A 91 1.63 -7.22 1.78
CA ARG A 91 1.92 -8.06 2.95
C ARG A 91 1.68 -7.33 4.26
N LEU A 92 2.11 -6.06 4.36
CA LEU A 92 1.85 -5.22 5.53
C LEU A 92 0.34 -5.03 5.74
N THR A 93 -0.42 -4.73 4.69
CA THR A 93 -1.87 -4.54 4.77
C THR A 93 -2.57 -5.82 5.22
N THR A 94 -2.19 -6.96 4.66
CA THR A 94 -2.73 -8.28 5.06
C THR A 94 -2.48 -8.57 6.53
N GLU A 95 -1.27 -8.30 7.03
CA GLU A 95 -0.94 -8.48 8.44
C GLU A 95 -1.79 -7.58 9.36
N ILE A 96 -2.01 -6.32 8.95
CA ILE A 96 -2.88 -5.40 9.69
C ILE A 96 -4.32 -5.93 9.74
N ASP A 97 -4.82 -6.53 8.66
CA ASP A 97 -6.15 -7.14 8.63
C ASP A 97 -6.27 -8.34 9.59
N GLU A 98 -5.27 -9.24 9.58
CA GLU A 98 -5.24 -10.39 10.49
C GLU A 98 -5.23 -9.96 11.98
N ILE A 99 -4.41 -8.96 12.31
CA ILE A 99 -4.36 -8.36 13.64
C ILE A 99 -5.71 -7.70 13.98
N THR A 100 -6.31 -7.00 13.03
CA THR A 100 -7.62 -6.37 13.19
C THR A 100 -8.68 -7.39 13.53
N ASP A 101 -8.67 -8.56 12.88
CA ASP A 101 -9.63 -9.63 13.14
C ASP A 101 -9.44 -10.27 14.52
N LEU A 102 -8.20 -10.36 15.03
CA LEU A 102 -7.94 -10.73 16.42
C LEU A 102 -8.55 -9.72 17.40
N VAL A 103 -8.38 -8.41 17.15
CA VAL A 103 -8.97 -7.37 18.00
C VAL A 103 -10.50 -7.42 17.97
N LYS A 104 -11.12 -7.60 16.80
CA LYS A 104 -12.58 -7.79 16.66
C LYS A 104 -13.09 -9.02 17.40
N ALA A 105 -12.28 -10.08 17.48
CA ALA A 105 -12.58 -11.28 18.26
C ALA A 105 -12.38 -11.10 19.78
N GLY A 106 -12.03 -9.90 20.26
CA GLY A 106 -11.76 -9.61 21.66
C GLY A 106 -10.40 -10.11 22.16
N LYS A 107 -9.51 -10.52 21.26
CA LYS A 107 -8.19 -11.09 21.58
C LYS A 107 -7.08 -10.04 21.49
N LEU A 108 -7.20 -8.97 22.27
CA LEU A 108 -6.28 -7.83 22.19
C LEU A 108 -4.82 -8.19 22.49
N GLU A 109 -4.57 -9.06 23.46
CA GLU A 109 -3.20 -9.47 23.81
C GLU A 109 -2.57 -10.35 22.72
N ASP A 110 -3.34 -11.27 22.12
CA ASP A 110 -2.88 -12.06 20.96
C ASP A 110 -2.58 -11.14 19.77
N ALA A 111 -3.45 -10.15 19.53
CA ALA A 111 -3.26 -9.16 18.48
C ALA A 111 -1.95 -8.38 18.67
N LYS A 112 -1.64 -7.92 19.89
CA LYS A 112 -0.38 -7.23 20.19
C LYS A 112 0.83 -8.14 20.03
N GLN A 113 0.70 -9.42 20.38
CA GLN A 113 1.78 -10.39 20.20
C GLN A 113 2.06 -10.65 18.71
N GLN A 114 1.01 -10.80 17.89
CA GLN A 114 1.16 -10.91 16.43
C GLN A 114 1.72 -9.62 15.84
N GLY A 115 1.22 -8.45 16.27
CA GLY A 115 1.62 -7.13 15.77
C GLY A 115 3.11 -6.82 15.85
N LYS A 116 3.89 -7.51 16.69
CA LYS A 116 5.36 -7.42 16.71
C LYS A 116 6.00 -7.76 15.36
N VAL A 117 5.36 -8.55 14.51
CA VAL A 117 5.87 -8.85 13.16
C VAL A 117 5.93 -7.60 12.27
N ILE A 118 5.09 -6.59 12.53
CA ILE A 118 5.10 -5.31 11.81
C ILE A 118 6.44 -4.57 12.01
N GLU A 119 7.07 -4.67 13.18
CA GLU A 119 8.41 -4.11 13.40
C GLU A 119 9.48 -4.76 12.51
N GLN A 120 9.41 -6.08 12.36
CA GLN A 120 10.31 -6.81 11.49
C GLN A 120 10.09 -6.39 10.03
N MET A 121 8.84 -6.38 9.56
CA MET A 121 8.50 -5.95 8.20
C MET A 121 8.96 -4.51 7.93
N LYS A 122 8.74 -3.60 8.88
CA LYS A 122 9.22 -2.21 8.79
C LYS A 122 10.73 -2.15 8.62
N SER A 123 11.49 -2.89 9.43
CA SER A 123 12.95 -2.90 9.38
C SER A 123 13.47 -3.43 8.04
N GLU A 124 12.91 -4.55 7.58
CA GLU A 124 13.26 -5.16 6.30
C GLU A 124 12.93 -4.23 5.13
N ASN A 125 11.73 -3.66 5.11
CA ASN A 125 11.27 -2.77 4.04
C ASN A 125 12.06 -1.45 4.03
N HIS A 126 12.37 -0.86 5.19
CA HIS A 126 13.24 0.32 5.25
C HIS A 126 14.63 0.03 4.66
N LYS A 127 15.22 -1.12 4.94
CA LYS A 127 16.53 -1.48 4.36
C LYS A 127 16.48 -1.61 2.84
N LEU A 128 15.37 -2.14 2.32
CA LEU A 128 15.20 -2.38 0.89
C LEU A 128 14.89 -1.09 0.12
N PHE A 129 13.95 -0.27 0.62
CA PHE A 129 13.28 0.76 -0.18
C PHE A 129 13.51 2.21 0.28
N LYS A 130 14.05 2.42 1.48
CA LYS A 130 14.50 3.73 1.96
C LYS A 130 16.00 3.91 1.71
#